data_AF-A0A6C0JZZ5-F1
#
_entry.id   AF-A0A6C0JZZ5-F1
#
_cell.length_a   1.000
_cell.length_b   1.000
_cell.length_c   1.000
_cell.angle_alpha   90.00
_cell.angle_beta   90.00
_cell.angle_gamma   90.00
#
_symmetry.space_group_name_H-M   'P 1'
#
loop_
_entity.id
_entity.type
_entity.pdbx_description
1 polymer ?
#
loop_
_entity_poly.entity_id
_entity_poly.type
_entity_poly.pdbx_seq_one_letter_code
_entity_poly.pdbx_strand_id
1 'polypeptide(L)'
;MIAGKYTDINFIKKNNVLISVISIEDYNNVLFSKCEKTIPTPKKLEKINNDNLCLPTVENSDILFKYNYNVQQLKQFAKQYKLKVSGNKNELLCRIYVFLKLSKTIVKIQKIFRGFLQRKCNLLHGPAFANRSLCTNDSDFLTGDTMKELDYSQFFSYKDADGFVYGFDIISLYNLILKSGKSVKNPYNRNDISKMVIQDMRNLIRVSRVLKIPIDIEIKDETVSNEKSVELRTLDLFQNIDALGNYSDPLWFSLLPRTQMIKFVRELIDIWSYRAQLTSEMKKKICPPFGDPFRNINFSYLHSEENNENVKKVVLTILEKLVNTGVDKDSKTLGAYYVLGALTLVSENAASSLPWLFQSVSHF
;
A
#
# COMPACT_ATOMS: atom_id res chain seq x y z
N MET A 1 -22.77 65.79 9.78
CA MET A 1 -22.23 64.86 10.78
C MET A 1 -22.57 63.46 10.28
N ILE A 2 -21.66 62.73 9.62
CA ILE A 2 -20.55 61.93 10.22
C ILE A 2 -21.13 61.02 11.31
N ALA A 3 -21.02 59.70 11.37
CA ALA A 3 -20.37 58.59 10.66
C ALA A 3 -21.09 57.32 11.20
N GLY A 4 -20.89 56.09 10.76
CA GLY A 4 -19.97 55.47 9.82
C GLY A 4 -20.42 54.02 9.66
N LYS A 5 -20.31 53.48 8.45
CA LYS A 5 -20.39 52.04 8.23
C LYS A 5 -18.99 51.48 8.42
N TYR A 6 -18.84 50.64 9.45
CA TYR A 6 -17.65 49.84 9.70
C TYR A 6 -17.37 48.97 8.47
N THR A 7 -16.28 49.26 7.76
CA THR A 7 -15.59 48.29 6.91
C THR A 7 -14.53 47.65 7.78
N ASP A 8 -14.76 46.41 8.20
CA ASP A 8 -13.80 45.63 8.99
C ASP A 8 -12.56 45.30 8.16
N ILE A 9 -11.56 46.17 8.24
CA ILE A 9 -10.21 45.90 7.75
C ILE A 9 -9.46 45.23 8.89
N ASN A 10 -9.21 43.93 8.77
CA ASN A 10 -8.38 43.21 9.73
C ASN A 10 -6.91 43.61 9.53
N PHE A 11 -6.28 44.15 10.58
CA PHE A 11 -4.86 44.49 10.58
C PHE A 11 -4.06 43.45 11.37
N ILE A 12 -2.96 42.96 10.80
CA ILE A 12 -1.98 42.13 11.52
C ILE A 12 -0.73 42.99 11.77
N LYS A 13 -0.37 43.20 13.04
CA LYS A 13 0.91 43.84 13.40
C LYS A 13 2.04 42.81 13.31
N LYS A 14 2.98 43.01 12.39
CA LYS A 14 4.29 42.34 12.40
C LYS A 14 5.37 43.38 12.11
N ASN A 15 6.34 43.54 13.00
CA ASN A 15 7.46 44.47 12.88
C ASN A 15 7.07 45.95 12.63
N ASN A 16 6.14 46.50 13.43
CA ASN A 16 5.69 47.91 13.35
C ASN A 16 5.12 48.38 11.99
N VAL A 17 4.90 47.48 11.03
CA VAL A 17 4.20 47.77 9.77
C VAL A 17 2.76 47.28 9.88
N LEU A 18 1.80 48.19 9.71
CA LEU A 18 0.38 47.87 9.56
C LEU A 18 0.17 47.24 8.19
N ILE A 19 0.00 45.92 8.13
CA ILE A 19 -0.38 45.23 6.89
C ILE A 19 -1.90 45.21 6.82
N SER A 20 -2.47 45.95 5.87
CA SER A 20 -3.91 45.87 5.55
C SER A 20 -4.19 44.50 4.94
N VAL A 21 -4.94 43.64 5.63
CA VAL A 21 -5.38 42.37 5.06
C VAL A 21 -6.61 42.65 4.22
N ILE A 22 -6.41 42.76 2.90
CA ILE A 22 -7.50 42.84 1.93
C ILE A 22 -8.27 41.51 2.00
N SER A 23 -9.60 41.57 2.14
CA SER A 23 -10.41 40.36 2.11
C SER A 23 -10.35 39.69 0.73
N ILE A 24 -10.62 38.38 0.65
CA ILE A 24 -10.63 37.67 -0.64
C ILE A 24 -11.66 38.31 -1.60
N GLU A 25 -12.81 38.74 -1.07
CA GLU A 25 -13.86 39.41 -1.83
C GLU A 25 -13.37 40.74 -2.42
N ASP A 26 -12.71 41.56 -1.60
CA ASP A 26 -12.16 42.85 -2.02
C ASP A 26 -11.05 42.68 -3.06
N TYR A 27 -10.19 41.68 -2.88
CA TYR A 27 -9.15 41.36 -3.85
C TYR A 27 -9.75 40.93 -5.19
N ASN A 28 -10.81 40.11 -5.17
CA ASN A 28 -11.53 39.70 -6.37
C ASN A 28 -12.17 40.89 -7.08
N ASN A 29 -12.77 41.83 -6.33
CA ASN A 29 -13.32 43.07 -6.88
C ASN A 29 -12.25 43.96 -7.53
N VAL A 30 -11.07 44.04 -6.92
CA VAL A 30 -9.91 44.75 -7.49
C VAL A 30 -9.44 44.08 -8.79
N LEU A 31 -9.35 42.74 -8.82
CA LEU A 31 -8.99 42.00 -10.04
C LEU A 31 -10.04 42.19 -11.14
N PHE A 32 -11.32 42.11 -10.78
CA PHE A 32 -12.43 42.27 -11.70
C PHE A 32 -12.42 43.65 -12.34
N SER A 33 -12.34 44.72 -11.53
CA SER A 33 -12.29 46.10 -12.03
C SER A 33 -11.06 46.39 -12.89
N LYS A 34 -9.90 45.80 -12.58
CA LYS A 34 -8.71 45.89 -13.44
C LYS A 34 -8.92 45.21 -14.79
N CYS A 35 -9.57 44.05 -14.83
CA CYS A 35 -9.85 43.32 -16.06
C CYS A 35 -10.95 44.00 -16.89
N GLU A 36 -11.96 44.58 -16.24
CA GLU A 36 -13.04 45.31 -16.90
C GLU A 36 -12.51 46.49 -17.71
N LYS A 37 -11.54 47.24 -17.17
CA LYS A 37 -10.86 48.37 -17.88
C LYS A 37 -10.13 47.96 -19.16
N THR A 38 -9.90 46.67 -19.36
CA THR A 38 -9.19 46.14 -20.54
C THR A 38 -10.13 45.51 -21.57
N ILE A 39 -11.44 45.59 -21.34
CA ILE A 39 -12.45 45.14 -22.29
C ILE A 39 -12.30 45.95 -23.60
N PRO A 40 -12.17 45.29 -24.76
CA PRO A 40 -12.15 45.99 -26.04
C PRO A 40 -13.43 46.79 -26.26
N THR A 41 -13.30 48.02 -26.74
CA THR A 41 -14.45 48.78 -27.25
C THR A 41 -15.00 48.06 -28.48
N PRO A 42 -16.27 47.60 -28.47
CA PRO A 42 -16.82 46.85 -29.58
C PRO A 42 -16.90 47.73 -30.83
N LYS A 43 -16.38 47.22 -31.95
CA LYS A 43 -16.74 47.74 -33.29
C LYS A 43 -18.18 47.29 -33.62
N LYS A 44 -18.75 47.79 -34.73
CA LYS A 44 -20.10 47.43 -35.20
C LYS A 44 -20.34 45.92 -35.09
N LEU A 45 -21.20 45.53 -34.13
CA LEU A 45 -21.41 44.12 -33.79
C LEU A 45 -22.28 43.43 -34.84
N GLU A 46 -21.89 42.23 -35.25
CA GLU A 46 -22.64 41.40 -36.18
C GLU A 46 -23.83 40.72 -35.47
N LYS A 47 -24.97 40.58 -36.14
CA LYS A 47 -26.08 39.74 -35.64
C LYS A 47 -25.72 38.27 -35.87
N ILE A 48 -26.06 37.42 -34.89
CA ILE A 48 -25.80 35.98 -34.96
C ILE A 48 -27.08 35.18 -34.68
N ASN A 49 -27.35 34.18 -35.51
CA ASN A 49 -28.43 33.21 -35.30
C ASN A 49 -28.00 32.10 -34.34
N ASN A 50 -28.97 31.46 -33.69
CA ASN A 50 -28.73 30.41 -32.69
C ASN A 50 -27.99 29.19 -33.27
N ASP A 51 -28.20 28.86 -34.54
CA ASP A 51 -27.57 27.70 -35.18
C ASP A 51 -26.05 27.87 -35.37
N ASN A 52 -25.57 29.12 -35.37
CA ASN A 52 -24.15 29.46 -35.55
C ASN A 52 -23.48 29.83 -34.21
N LEU A 53 -24.10 29.50 -33.07
CA LEU A 53 -23.62 29.90 -31.75
C LEU A 53 -22.32 29.15 -31.38
N CYS A 54 -21.20 29.85 -31.37
CA CYS A 54 -19.92 29.33 -30.87
C CYS A 54 -19.71 29.74 -29.41
N LEU A 55 -19.30 28.78 -28.56
CA LEU A 55 -18.93 29.04 -27.16
C LEU A 55 -17.61 29.85 -27.09
N PRO A 56 -17.58 30.98 -26.36
CA PRO A 56 -16.35 31.70 -26.12
C PRO A 56 -15.46 30.96 -25.13
N THR A 57 -14.24 30.63 -25.55
CA THR A 57 -13.20 29.94 -24.80
C THR A 57 -12.00 30.86 -24.53
N VAL A 58 -10.98 30.33 -23.86
CA VAL A 58 -9.74 31.03 -23.53
C VAL A 58 -8.94 31.46 -24.78
N GLU A 59 -9.13 30.74 -25.89
CA GLU A 59 -8.42 30.97 -27.15
C GLU A 59 -9.12 31.96 -28.07
N ASN A 60 -10.46 31.96 -28.06
CA ASN A 60 -11.31 32.76 -28.95
C ASN A 60 -12.20 33.76 -28.19
N SER A 61 -11.72 34.32 -27.07
CA SER A 61 -12.48 35.27 -26.25
C SER A 61 -12.95 36.51 -27.01
N ASP A 62 -12.32 36.84 -28.14
CA ASP A 62 -12.64 37.99 -28.98
C ASP A 62 -14.03 37.90 -29.62
N ILE A 63 -14.60 36.70 -29.76
CA ILE A 63 -15.94 36.52 -30.32
C ILE A 63 -17.02 37.20 -29.47
N LEU A 64 -16.78 37.37 -28.16
CA LEU A 64 -17.65 38.12 -27.24
C LEU A 64 -17.89 39.56 -27.68
N PHE A 65 -16.93 40.14 -28.41
CA PHE A 65 -16.94 41.51 -28.89
C PHE A 65 -17.13 41.62 -30.41
N LYS A 66 -17.32 40.48 -31.10
CA LYS A 66 -17.64 40.44 -32.53
C LYS A 66 -19.14 40.40 -32.77
N TYR A 67 -19.88 39.65 -31.94
CA TYR A 67 -21.31 39.39 -32.13
C TYR A 67 -22.19 40.06 -31.08
N ASN A 68 -23.41 40.42 -31.50
CA ASN A 68 -24.41 41.05 -30.64
C ASN A 68 -25.27 40.01 -29.88
N TYR A 69 -24.68 39.30 -28.93
CA TYR A 69 -25.39 38.25 -28.17
C TYR A 69 -26.57 38.79 -27.36
N ASN A 70 -27.63 38.00 -27.24
CA ASN A 70 -28.75 38.29 -26.34
C ASN A 70 -28.47 37.78 -24.91
N VAL A 71 -29.30 38.19 -23.95
CA VAL A 71 -29.11 37.82 -22.53
C VAL A 71 -29.22 36.30 -22.31
N GLN A 72 -30.10 35.60 -23.02
CA GLN A 72 -30.26 34.15 -22.88
C GLN A 72 -29.01 33.39 -23.34
N GLN A 73 -28.42 33.80 -24.46
CA GLN A 73 -27.16 33.25 -24.98
C GLN A 73 -26.02 33.47 -23.99
N LEU A 74 -25.87 34.68 -23.44
CA LEU A 74 -24.85 34.95 -22.42
C LEU A 74 -25.08 34.15 -21.13
N LYS A 75 -26.34 33.95 -20.70
CA LYS A 75 -26.66 33.07 -19.56
C LYS A 75 -26.25 31.62 -19.83
N GLN A 76 -26.43 31.13 -21.06
CA GLN A 76 -25.99 29.80 -21.47
C GLN A 76 -24.47 29.64 -21.35
N PHE A 77 -23.69 30.62 -21.86
CA PHE A 77 -22.23 30.62 -21.73
C PHE A 77 -21.78 30.66 -20.26
N ALA A 78 -22.36 31.57 -19.46
CA ALA A 78 -22.07 31.66 -18.05
C ALA A 78 -22.35 30.34 -17.30
N LYS A 79 -23.45 29.66 -17.64
CA LYS A 79 -23.80 28.36 -17.05
C LYS A 79 -22.77 27.27 -17.38
N GLN A 80 -22.24 27.22 -18.61
CA GLN A 80 -21.23 26.24 -18.98
C GLN A 80 -19.93 26.40 -18.18
N TYR A 81 -19.54 27.63 -17.85
CA TYR A 81 -18.41 27.92 -16.98
C TYR A 81 -18.74 27.94 -15.48
N LYS A 82 -19.96 27.52 -15.09
CA LYS A 82 -20.45 27.52 -13.70
C LYS A 82 -20.39 28.91 -13.04
N LEU A 83 -20.56 29.97 -13.82
CA LEU A 83 -20.59 31.35 -13.36
C LEU A 83 -22.02 31.78 -12.96
N LYS A 84 -22.13 32.82 -12.14
CA LYS A 84 -23.41 33.44 -11.80
C LYS A 84 -24.14 33.92 -13.07
N VAL A 85 -25.40 33.51 -13.24
CA VAL A 85 -26.22 33.80 -14.44
C VAL A 85 -27.18 35.00 -14.28
N SER A 86 -27.22 35.63 -13.11
CA SER A 86 -28.00 36.85 -12.91
C SER A 86 -27.28 38.08 -13.48
N GLY A 87 -28.05 39.11 -13.81
CA GLY A 87 -27.53 40.42 -14.20
C GLY A 87 -28.01 40.88 -15.58
N ASN A 88 -27.63 42.10 -15.91
CA ASN A 88 -27.87 42.66 -17.25
C ASN A 88 -26.88 42.10 -18.28
N LYS A 89 -27.08 42.44 -19.56
CA LYS A 89 -26.24 41.98 -20.67
C LYS A 89 -24.75 42.29 -20.46
N ASN A 90 -24.43 43.51 -20.03
CA ASN A 90 -23.04 43.95 -19.86
C ASN A 90 -22.37 43.25 -18.68
N GLU A 91 -23.08 43.06 -17.57
CA GLU A 91 -22.58 42.32 -16.41
C GLU A 91 -22.25 40.87 -16.75
N LEU A 92 -23.12 40.19 -17.51
CA LEU A 92 -22.89 38.81 -17.96
C LEU A 92 -21.69 38.74 -18.91
N LEU A 93 -21.62 39.65 -19.88
CA LEU A 93 -20.53 39.72 -20.85
C LEU A 93 -19.19 39.97 -20.15
N CYS A 94 -19.13 40.97 -19.26
CA CYS A 94 -17.96 41.31 -18.47
C CYS A 94 -17.51 40.11 -17.62
N ARG A 95 -18.43 39.44 -16.93
CA ARG A 95 -18.12 38.25 -16.11
C ARG A 95 -17.49 37.11 -16.91
N ILE A 96 -18.06 36.79 -18.07
CA ILE A 96 -17.51 35.75 -18.95
C ILE A 96 -16.12 36.16 -19.44
N TYR A 97 -15.96 37.40 -19.92
CA TYR A 97 -14.67 37.89 -20.40
C TYR A 97 -13.58 37.85 -19.32
N VAL A 98 -13.86 38.37 -18.13
CA VAL A 98 -12.92 38.39 -17.00
C VAL A 98 -12.52 36.97 -16.64
N PHE A 99 -13.48 36.03 -16.56
CA PHE A 99 -13.19 34.62 -16.31
C PHE A 99 -12.25 34.03 -17.36
N LEU A 100 -12.54 34.19 -18.66
CA LEU A 100 -11.71 33.64 -19.74
C LEU A 100 -10.31 34.26 -19.76
N LYS A 101 -10.20 35.55 -19.52
CA LYS A 101 -8.92 36.27 -19.46
C LYS A 101 -8.05 35.82 -18.29
N LEU A 102 -8.62 35.72 -17.09
CA LEU A 102 -7.91 35.21 -15.92
C LEU A 102 -7.56 33.74 -16.11
N SER A 103 -8.44 32.94 -16.72
CA SER A 103 -8.17 31.54 -17.08
C SER A 103 -6.95 31.42 -18.00
N LYS A 104 -6.82 32.29 -19.02
CA LYS A 104 -5.63 32.34 -19.89
C LYS A 104 -4.33 32.57 -19.12
N THR A 105 -4.40 33.41 -18.10
CA THR A 105 -3.24 33.81 -17.30
C THR A 105 -2.86 32.72 -16.29
N ILE A 106 -3.85 32.19 -15.55
CA ILE A 106 -3.60 31.18 -14.53
C ILE A 106 -3.08 29.86 -15.12
N VAL A 107 -3.50 29.48 -16.34
CA VAL A 107 -2.97 28.29 -17.03
C VAL A 107 -1.46 28.40 -17.26
N LYS A 108 -0.93 29.60 -17.58
CA LYS A 108 0.51 29.83 -17.73
C LYS A 108 1.25 29.67 -16.40
N ILE A 109 0.70 30.23 -15.33
CA ILE A 109 1.26 30.11 -13.98
C ILE A 109 1.27 28.64 -13.53
N GLN A 110 0.15 27.95 -13.71
CA GLN A 110 0.02 26.52 -13.41
C GLN A 110 0.99 25.66 -14.22
N LYS A 111 1.26 26.00 -15.49
CA LYS A 111 2.27 25.32 -16.32
C LYS A 111 3.68 25.46 -15.71
N ILE A 112 4.05 26.68 -15.32
CA ILE A 112 5.36 26.95 -14.68
C ILE A 112 5.47 26.19 -13.36
N PHE A 113 4.42 26.24 -12.54
CA PHE A 113 4.39 25.56 -11.25
C PHE A 113 4.48 24.04 -11.37
N ARG A 114 3.71 23.42 -12.29
CA ARG A 114 3.81 21.98 -12.59
C ARG A 114 5.22 21.60 -13.03
N GLY A 115 5.85 22.40 -13.89
CA GLY A 115 7.24 22.18 -14.30
C GLY A 115 8.23 22.30 -13.14
N PHE A 116 8.01 23.24 -12.21
CA PHE A 116 8.82 23.36 -10.99
C PHE A 116 8.70 22.11 -10.13
N LEU A 117 7.48 21.61 -9.90
CA LEU A 117 7.26 20.38 -9.14
C LEU A 117 7.94 19.17 -9.79
N GLN A 118 7.83 19.01 -11.11
CA GLN A 118 8.49 17.92 -11.82
C GLN A 118 10.01 17.98 -11.66
N ARG A 119 10.62 19.17 -11.88
CA ARG A 119 12.07 19.33 -11.69
C ARG A 119 12.50 19.06 -10.26
N LYS A 120 11.71 19.50 -9.28
CA LYS A 120 11.95 19.18 -7.86
C LYS A 120 11.87 17.67 -7.60
N CYS A 121 10.89 16.99 -8.18
CA CYS A 121 10.76 15.53 -8.10
C CYS A 121 12.02 14.83 -8.64
N ASN A 122 12.45 15.18 -9.85
CA ASN A 122 13.65 14.62 -10.48
C ASN A 122 14.91 14.85 -9.63
N LEU A 123 15.05 16.02 -9.00
CA LEU A 123 16.16 16.31 -8.10
C LEU A 123 16.13 15.45 -6.83
N LEU A 124 14.93 15.18 -6.30
CA LEU A 124 14.76 14.40 -5.08
C LEU A 124 15.05 12.91 -5.27
N HIS A 125 14.98 12.37 -6.50
CA HIS A 125 15.46 11.00 -6.79
C HIS A 125 16.99 10.86 -6.67
N GLY A 126 17.71 11.97 -6.59
CA GLY A 126 19.13 11.99 -6.27
C GLY A 126 20.08 11.96 -7.48
N PRO A 127 21.39 11.90 -7.22
CA PRO A 127 22.43 12.16 -8.21
C PRO A 127 22.49 11.16 -9.37
N ALA A 128 22.08 9.91 -9.14
CA ALA A 128 22.09 8.85 -10.16
C ALA A 128 20.76 8.69 -10.90
N PHE A 129 19.79 9.57 -10.70
CA PHE A 129 18.46 9.46 -11.33
C PHE A 129 18.53 9.49 -12.87
N ALA A 130 19.31 10.42 -13.43
CA ALA A 130 19.47 10.54 -14.88
C ALA A 130 20.52 9.58 -15.45
N ASN A 131 21.52 9.20 -14.63
CA ASN A 131 22.56 8.27 -15.03
C ASN A 131 22.83 7.27 -13.92
N ARG A 132 22.29 6.05 -14.09
CA ARG A 132 22.39 4.96 -13.11
C ARG A 132 23.78 4.34 -13.03
N SER A 133 24.66 4.60 -14.01
CA SER A 133 26.05 4.15 -13.97
C SER A 133 26.88 4.84 -12.88
N LEU A 134 26.34 5.87 -12.24
CA LEU A 134 26.97 6.54 -11.10
C LEU A 134 26.84 5.71 -9.81
N CYS A 135 25.94 4.73 -9.75
CA CYS A 135 25.78 3.87 -8.59
C CYS A 135 26.99 2.96 -8.39
N THR A 136 27.42 2.83 -7.14
CA THR A 136 28.48 1.91 -6.71
C THR A 136 27.96 0.46 -6.61
N ASN A 137 26.67 0.29 -6.32
CA ASN A 137 26.02 -1.02 -6.25
C ASN A 137 25.28 -1.36 -7.55
N ASP A 138 25.33 -2.63 -7.95
CA ASP A 138 24.71 -3.13 -9.18
C ASP A 138 23.21 -3.44 -9.02
N SER A 139 22.80 -3.92 -7.84
CA SER A 139 21.42 -4.34 -7.55
C SER A 139 20.92 -3.79 -6.21
N ASP A 140 19.59 -3.78 -6.04
CA ASP A 140 18.94 -3.43 -4.78
C ASP A 140 19.06 -4.56 -3.75
N PHE A 141 19.12 -4.19 -2.47
CA PHE A 141 19.41 -5.13 -1.37
C PHE A 141 18.21 -5.95 -0.91
N LEU A 142 16.97 -5.53 -1.24
CA LEU A 142 15.75 -6.24 -0.84
C LEU A 142 15.05 -6.87 -2.04
N THR A 143 14.84 -6.12 -3.12
CA THR A 143 14.15 -6.67 -4.31
C THR A 143 15.09 -7.51 -5.18
N GLY A 144 16.39 -7.23 -5.13
CA GLY A 144 17.39 -7.89 -5.98
C GLY A 144 17.42 -7.35 -7.42
N ASP A 145 16.54 -6.41 -7.76
CA ASP A 145 16.49 -5.81 -9.10
C ASP A 145 17.77 -5.05 -9.39
N THR A 146 18.24 -5.12 -10.63
CA THR A 146 19.41 -4.33 -11.03
C THR A 146 19.04 -2.85 -11.12
N MET A 147 20.01 -1.98 -10.84
CA MET A 147 19.79 -0.52 -10.93
C MET A 147 19.27 -0.11 -12.30
N LYS A 148 19.61 -0.82 -13.38
CA LYS A 148 19.16 -0.53 -14.76
C LYS A 148 17.72 -0.96 -15.05
N GLU A 149 17.22 -1.98 -14.36
CA GLU A 149 15.88 -2.54 -14.58
C GLU A 149 14.80 -1.80 -13.79
N LEU A 150 15.14 -1.19 -12.65
CA LEU A 150 14.20 -0.44 -11.82
C LEU A 150 13.41 0.62 -12.62
N ASP A 151 12.13 0.81 -12.30
CA ASP A 151 11.39 1.91 -12.91
C ASP A 151 11.97 3.27 -12.44
N TYR A 152 11.92 4.28 -13.30
CA TYR A 152 12.39 5.62 -12.93
C TYR A 152 11.63 6.18 -11.73
N SER A 153 10.31 5.93 -11.61
CA SER A 153 9.54 6.40 -10.46
C SER A 153 9.90 5.69 -9.16
N GLN A 154 10.43 4.47 -9.23
CA GLN A 154 10.84 3.66 -8.07
C GLN A 154 12.30 3.81 -7.67
N PHE A 155 13.12 4.39 -8.52
CA PHE A 155 14.54 4.54 -8.24
C PHE A 155 14.82 5.69 -7.26
N PHE A 156 15.70 5.50 -6.30
CA PHE A 156 16.25 6.57 -5.46
C PHE A 156 17.75 6.41 -5.29
N SER A 157 18.47 7.51 -5.20
CA SER A 157 19.92 7.49 -4.95
C SER A 157 20.35 8.59 -4.00
N TYR A 158 21.47 8.37 -3.31
CA TYR A 158 22.13 9.44 -2.57
C TYR A 158 23.65 9.23 -2.54
N LYS A 159 24.38 10.34 -2.35
CA LYS A 159 25.81 10.32 -2.13
C LYS A 159 26.09 10.26 -0.63
N ASP A 160 26.91 9.31 -0.21
CA ASP A 160 27.24 9.12 1.20
C ASP A 160 28.41 10.03 1.65
N ALA A 161 28.83 9.84 2.91
CA ALA A 161 29.92 10.63 3.51
C ALA A 161 31.29 10.34 2.86
N ASP A 162 31.50 9.12 2.36
CA ASP A 162 32.74 8.69 1.71
C ASP A 162 32.79 9.10 0.22
N GLY A 163 31.67 9.63 -0.28
CA GLY A 163 31.55 10.16 -1.63
C GLY A 163 31.08 9.16 -2.67
N PHE A 164 30.71 7.94 -2.25
CA PHE A 164 30.10 6.94 -3.10
C PHE A 164 28.61 7.22 -3.29
N VAL A 165 28.06 6.84 -4.44
CA VAL A 165 26.63 7.01 -4.74
C VAL A 165 25.98 5.64 -4.69
N TYR A 166 24.95 5.49 -3.86
CA TYR A 166 24.20 4.24 -3.77
C TYR A 166 22.81 4.44 -4.32
N GLY A 167 22.37 3.48 -5.15
CA GLY A 167 21.03 3.39 -5.70
C GLY A 167 20.19 2.37 -4.94
N PHE A 168 18.90 2.62 -4.86
CA PHE A 168 17.93 1.83 -4.13
C PHE A 168 16.61 1.81 -4.88
N ASP A 169 15.88 0.72 -4.72
CA ASP A 169 14.43 0.78 -4.87
C ASP A 169 13.86 1.56 -3.67
N ILE A 170 12.93 2.48 -3.95
CA ILE A 170 12.22 3.26 -2.93
C ILE A 170 11.50 2.33 -1.95
N ILE A 171 10.93 1.21 -2.39
CA ILE A 171 10.26 0.26 -1.49
C ILE A 171 11.25 -0.26 -0.44
N SER A 172 12.46 -0.63 -0.86
CA SER A 172 13.50 -1.20 -0.03
C SER A 172 14.01 -0.20 0.99
N LEU A 173 14.42 0.98 0.52
CA LEU A 173 14.96 2.00 1.39
C LEU A 173 13.88 2.59 2.32
N TYR A 174 12.62 2.73 1.88
CA TYR A 174 11.53 3.18 2.73
C TYR A 174 11.27 2.20 3.88
N ASN A 175 11.21 0.91 3.59
CA ASN A 175 10.97 -0.12 4.61
C ASN A 175 12.17 -0.30 5.55
N LEU A 176 13.40 -0.12 5.06
CA LEU A 176 14.59 -0.05 5.91
C LEU A 176 14.48 1.11 6.90
N ILE A 177 14.12 2.31 6.45
CA ILE A 177 13.94 3.48 7.31
C ILE A 177 12.83 3.25 8.34
N LEU A 178 11.71 2.63 7.93
CA LEU A 178 10.57 2.36 8.81
C LEU A 178 10.90 1.33 9.90
N LYS A 179 11.60 0.25 9.54
CA LYS A 179 11.99 -0.84 10.46
C LYS A 179 13.20 -0.45 11.33
N SER A 180 13.98 0.53 10.90
CA SER A 180 15.12 1.03 11.67
C SER A 180 14.68 1.90 12.84
N GLY A 181 15.39 1.77 13.97
CA GLY A 181 15.16 2.58 15.17
C GLY A 181 15.76 3.99 15.05
N LYS A 182 16.55 4.40 16.05
CA LYS A 182 17.10 5.77 16.13
C LYS A 182 18.12 6.11 15.02
N SER A 183 18.82 5.11 14.49
CA SER A 183 19.84 5.25 13.45
C SER A 183 19.53 4.30 12.30
N VAL A 184 19.49 4.83 11.08
CA VAL A 184 19.34 4.04 9.85
C VAL A 184 20.72 3.90 9.23
N LYS A 185 21.14 2.68 8.92
CA LYS A 185 22.43 2.41 8.29
C LYS A 185 22.24 1.94 6.85
N ASN A 186 23.14 2.37 5.97
CA ASN A 186 23.19 1.89 4.61
C ASN A 186 23.52 0.39 4.59
N PRO A 187 22.76 -0.46 3.89
CA PRO A 187 22.99 -1.91 3.86
C PRO A 187 24.34 -2.32 3.23
N TYR A 188 24.91 -1.50 2.34
CA TYR A 188 26.13 -1.83 1.61
C TYR A 188 27.43 -1.52 2.38
N ASN A 189 27.46 -0.42 3.14
CA ASN A 189 28.67 0.04 3.84
C ASN A 189 28.47 0.31 5.34
N ARG A 190 27.25 0.17 5.85
CA ARG A 190 26.87 0.36 7.27
C ARG A 190 27.08 1.79 7.81
N ASN A 191 27.36 2.76 6.94
CA ASN A 191 27.40 4.17 7.30
C ASN A 191 25.99 4.66 7.65
N ASP A 192 25.90 5.64 8.56
CA ASP A 192 24.62 6.23 8.93
C ASP A 192 24.04 7.04 7.76
N ILE A 193 22.76 6.80 7.46
CA ILE A 193 22.01 7.57 6.47
C ILE A 193 21.61 8.91 7.10
N SER A 194 22.01 10.00 6.46
CA SER A 194 21.75 11.34 7.00
C SER A 194 20.26 11.67 7.06
N LYS A 195 19.89 12.50 8.04
CA LYS A 195 18.50 12.99 8.18
C LYS A 195 17.99 13.73 6.95
N MET A 196 18.90 14.38 6.19
CA MET A 196 18.56 15.07 4.95
C MET A 196 18.09 14.07 3.88
N VAL A 197 18.80 12.96 3.70
CA VAL A 197 18.42 11.91 2.74
C VAL A 197 17.05 11.32 3.07
N ILE A 198 16.80 11.02 4.35
CA ILE A 198 15.50 10.54 4.82
C ILE A 198 14.40 11.57 4.53
N GLN A 199 14.70 12.86 4.73
CA GLN A 199 13.75 13.94 4.46
C GLN A 199 13.49 14.11 2.95
N ASP A 200 14.50 13.94 2.11
CA ASP A 200 14.38 14.00 0.66
C ASP A 200 13.53 12.86 0.13
N MET A 201 13.73 11.63 0.61
CA MET A 201 12.84 10.51 0.29
C MET A 201 11.39 10.80 0.69
N ARG A 202 11.15 11.32 1.90
CA ARG A 202 9.78 11.68 2.34
C ARG A 202 9.18 12.78 1.46
N ASN A 203 9.99 13.75 1.05
CA ASN A 203 9.56 14.82 0.15
C ASN A 203 9.26 14.28 -1.25
N LEU A 204 10.05 13.34 -1.74
CA LEU A 204 9.85 12.67 -3.02
C LEU A 204 8.47 12.02 -3.04
N ILE A 205 8.19 11.14 -2.08
CA ILE A 205 6.91 10.44 -1.97
C ILE A 205 5.73 11.44 -1.93
N ARG A 206 5.87 12.55 -1.19
CA ARG A 206 4.82 13.60 -1.12
C ARG A 206 4.61 14.31 -2.45
N VAL A 207 5.69 14.71 -3.13
CA VAL A 207 5.62 15.41 -4.42
C VAL A 207 5.08 14.48 -5.51
N SER A 208 5.49 13.21 -5.51
CA SER A 208 5.02 12.19 -6.45
C SER A 208 3.51 11.97 -6.33
N ARG A 209 2.94 11.96 -5.11
CA ARG A 209 1.47 11.92 -4.92
C ARG A 209 0.76 13.13 -5.53
N VAL A 210 1.31 14.33 -5.36
CA VAL A 210 0.74 15.56 -5.97
C VAL A 210 0.78 15.48 -7.49
N LEU A 211 1.86 14.91 -8.05
CA LEU A 211 2.03 14.72 -9.49
C LEU A 211 1.33 13.46 -10.04
N LYS A 212 0.72 12.64 -9.17
CA LYS A 212 0.12 11.34 -9.50
C LYS A 212 1.11 10.35 -10.15
N ILE A 213 2.37 10.40 -9.72
CA ILE A 213 3.40 9.43 -10.11
C ILE A 213 3.28 8.22 -9.17
N PRO A 214 3.10 7.00 -9.70
CA PRO A 214 2.98 5.80 -8.86
C PRO A 214 4.32 5.46 -8.21
N ILE A 215 4.28 5.26 -6.89
CA ILE A 215 5.40 4.78 -6.06
C ILE A 215 4.82 3.81 -5.04
N ASP A 216 5.19 2.55 -5.18
CA ASP A 216 4.99 1.47 -4.22
C ASP A 216 5.96 1.60 -3.05
N ILE A 217 5.42 1.57 -1.84
CA ILE A 217 6.18 1.64 -0.58
C ILE A 217 5.85 0.49 0.36
N GLU A 218 4.84 -0.31 0.02
CA GLU A 218 4.39 -1.44 0.79
C GLU A 218 5.07 -2.69 0.24
N ILE A 219 5.87 -3.35 1.08
CA ILE A 219 6.27 -4.72 0.80
C ILE A 219 4.96 -5.49 0.73
N LYS A 220 4.56 -5.88 -0.48
CA LYS A 220 3.63 -6.98 -0.63
C LYS A 220 4.38 -8.13 0.00
N ASP A 221 3.98 -8.52 1.20
CA ASP A 221 4.25 -9.87 1.62
C ASP A 221 3.76 -10.69 0.43
N GLU A 222 4.68 -11.35 -0.27
CA GLU A 222 4.29 -12.60 -0.91
C GLU A 222 3.75 -13.40 0.25
N THR A 223 2.44 -13.24 0.52
CA THR A 223 1.69 -14.15 1.32
C THR A 223 1.93 -15.44 0.57
N VAL A 224 2.91 -16.21 1.05
CA VAL A 224 3.01 -17.63 0.78
C VAL A 224 1.56 -18.05 0.90
N SER A 225 0.93 -18.39 -0.24
CA SER A 225 -0.52 -18.58 -0.26
C SER A 225 -0.87 -19.52 0.88
N ASN A 226 -2.07 -19.42 1.45
CA ASN A 226 -2.42 -20.30 2.57
C ASN A 226 -2.11 -21.78 2.26
N GLU A 227 -2.26 -22.16 0.99
CA GLU A 227 -1.82 -23.42 0.38
C GLU A 227 -0.31 -23.62 0.44
N LYS A 228 0.51 -22.70 -0.08
CA LYS A 228 1.98 -22.85 -0.07
C LYS A 228 2.55 -22.85 1.35
N SER A 229 1.90 -22.16 2.30
CA SER A 229 2.32 -22.12 3.70
C SER A 229 2.04 -23.45 4.38
N VAL A 230 0.87 -24.04 4.10
CA VAL A 230 0.54 -25.40 4.54
C VAL A 230 1.48 -26.42 3.92
N GLU A 231 1.74 -26.33 2.61
CA GLU A 231 2.65 -27.22 1.90
C GLU A 231 4.07 -27.24 2.51
N LEU A 232 4.65 -26.06 2.73
CA LEU A 232 5.98 -25.94 3.34
C LEU A 232 6.03 -26.48 4.78
N ARG A 233 4.99 -26.21 5.58
CA ARG A 233 4.89 -26.72 6.96
C ARG A 233 4.70 -28.23 7.00
N THR A 234 3.90 -28.79 6.10
CA THR A 234 3.73 -30.24 5.98
C THR A 234 5.06 -30.89 5.59
N LEU A 235 5.76 -30.32 4.61
CA LEU A 235 7.06 -30.84 4.18
C LEU A 235 8.09 -30.82 5.32
N ASP A 236 8.21 -29.72 6.04
CA ASP A 236 9.11 -29.59 7.20
C ASP A 236 8.75 -30.59 8.32
N LEU A 237 7.46 -30.74 8.65
CA LEU A 237 7.00 -31.68 9.67
C LEU A 237 7.40 -33.13 9.33
N PHE A 238 7.19 -33.56 8.09
CA PHE A 238 7.48 -34.92 7.66
C PHE A 238 9.00 -35.16 7.54
N GLN A 239 9.78 -34.16 7.11
CA GLN A 239 11.25 -34.23 7.18
C GLN A 239 11.76 -34.39 8.61
N ASN A 240 11.13 -33.71 9.58
CA ASN A 240 11.48 -33.88 10.99
C ASN A 240 11.12 -35.29 11.50
N ILE A 241 10.00 -35.86 11.05
CA ILE A 241 9.62 -37.25 11.35
C ILE A 241 10.64 -38.24 10.77
N ASP A 242 11.09 -38.02 9.54
CA ASP A 242 12.12 -38.84 8.88
C ASP A 242 13.47 -38.75 9.61
N ALA A 243 13.86 -37.56 10.04
CA ALA A 243 15.08 -37.34 10.83
C ALA A 243 15.05 -38.04 12.20
N LEU A 244 13.86 -38.31 12.74
CA LEU A 244 13.66 -39.11 13.95
C LEU A 244 13.72 -40.63 13.68
N GLY A 245 13.87 -41.05 12.42
CA GLY A 245 14.08 -42.44 12.01
C GLY A 245 12.83 -43.16 11.51
N ASN A 246 11.74 -42.43 11.23
CA ASN A 246 10.50 -43.02 10.74
C ASN A 246 10.29 -42.69 9.26
N TYR A 247 10.03 -43.68 8.41
CA TYR A 247 9.66 -43.41 7.03
C TYR A 247 8.30 -42.71 6.94
N SER A 248 8.24 -41.56 6.26
CA SER A 248 7.00 -40.81 6.09
C SER A 248 6.88 -40.14 4.70
N ASP A 249 5.64 -39.84 4.29
CA ASP A 249 5.37 -39.11 3.04
C ASP A 249 4.37 -37.95 3.30
N PRO A 250 4.75 -36.69 3.03
CA PRO A 250 3.89 -35.51 3.15
C PRO A 250 2.53 -35.64 2.46
N LEU A 251 2.43 -36.43 1.38
CA LEU A 251 1.20 -36.65 0.63
C LEU A 251 0.13 -37.37 1.46
N TRP A 252 0.52 -38.18 2.42
CA TRP A 252 -0.41 -38.89 3.31
C TRP A 252 -1.30 -37.95 4.12
N PHE A 253 -0.79 -36.75 4.44
CA PHE A 253 -1.54 -35.68 5.09
C PHE A 253 -2.15 -34.71 4.08
N SER A 254 -1.39 -34.33 3.06
CA SER A 254 -1.77 -33.28 2.11
C SER A 254 -3.04 -33.61 1.30
N LEU A 255 -3.25 -34.89 1.01
CA LEU A 255 -4.38 -35.40 0.23
C LEU A 255 -5.63 -35.68 1.07
N LEU A 256 -5.58 -35.53 2.40
CA LEU A 256 -6.73 -35.81 3.24
C LEU A 256 -7.84 -34.78 3.03
N PRO A 257 -9.08 -35.22 2.75
CA PRO A 257 -10.23 -34.32 2.76
C PRO A 257 -10.58 -33.94 4.19
N ARG A 258 -11.26 -32.82 4.34
CA ARG A 258 -11.70 -32.25 5.63
C ARG A 258 -12.32 -33.27 6.59
N THR A 259 -13.19 -34.17 6.10
CA THR A 259 -13.83 -35.20 6.93
C THR A 259 -12.81 -36.14 7.57
N GLN A 260 -11.81 -36.56 6.82
CA GLN A 260 -10.72 -37.39 7.33
C GLN A 260 -9.78 -36.61 8.24
N MET A 261 -9.60 -35.30 8.02
CA MET A 261 -8.83 -34.43 8.92
C MET A 261 -9.48 -34.31 10.30
N ILE A 262 -10.80 -34.17 10.34
CA ILE A 262 -11.56 -34.16 11.59
C ILE A 262 -11.47 -35.54 12.27
N LYS A 263 -11.59 -36.63 11.50
CA LYS A 263 -11.40 -37.99 12.02
C LYS A 263 -9.99 -38.16 12.60
N PHE A 264 -8.96 -37.70 11.89
CA PHE A 264 -7.56 -37.79 12.30
C PHE A 264 -7.33 -37.16 13.66
N VAL A 265 -7.85 -35.95 13.88
CA VAL A 265 -7.74 -35.27 15.17
C VAL A 265 -8.46 -36.07 16.27
N ARG A 266 -9.63 -36.65 15.99
CA ARG A 266 -10.36 -37.48 16.96
C ARG A 266 -9.59 -38.74 17.33
N GLU A 267 -9.06 -39.46 16.35
CA GLU A 267 -8.22 -40.66 16.58
C GLU A 267 -6.97 -40.30 17.38
N LEU A 268 -6.33 -39.18 17.06
CA LEU A 268 -5.13 -38.72 17.76
C LEU A 268 -5.45 -38.33 19.22
N ILE A 269 -6.58 -37.68 19.48
CA ILE A 269 -7.04 -37.37 20.84
C ILE A 269 -7.32 -38.65 21.62
N ASP A 270 -8.00 -39.61 20.99
CA ASP A 270 -8.35 -40.89 21.61
C ASP A 270 -7.09 -41.70 21.98
N ILE A 271 -6.13 -41.78 21.05
CA ILE A 271 -4.84 -42.41 21.29
C ILE A 271 -4.09 -41.71 22.43
N TRP A 272 -3.95 -40.38 22.36
CA TRP A 272 -3.20 -39.61 23.34
C TRP A 272 -3.83 -39.65 24.74
N SER A 273 -5.16 -39.60 24.82
CA SER A 273 -5.88 -39.45 26.07
C SER A 273 -6.13 -40.78 26.75
N TYR A 274 -6.43 -41.83 25.98
CA TYR A 274 -6.92 -43.10 26.50
C TYR A 274 -6.05 -44.29 26.10
N ARG A 275 -5.87 -44.53 24.80
CA ARG A 275 -5.33 -45.83 24.33
C ARG A 275 -3.85 -46.02 24.57
N ALA A 276 -3.06 -44.95 24.51
CA ALA A 276 -1.62 -45.03 24.76
C ALA A 276 -1.27 -45.22 26.25
N GLN A 277 -2.25 -45.10 27.17
CA GLN A 277 -2.08 -45.25 28.63
C GLN A 277 -0.88 -44.46 29.21
N LEU A 278 -0.60 -43.29 28.64
CA LEU A 278 0.52 -42.45 29.02
C LEU A 278 0.32 -41.84 30.41
N THR A 279 1.33 -41.95 31.27
CA THR A 279 1.37 -41.23 32.54
C THR A 279 1.44 -39.72 32.30
N SER A 280 0.93 -38.93 33.25
CA SER A 280 1.00 -37.47 33.18
C SER A 280 2.43 -36.93 33.04
N GLU A 281 3.41 -37.62 33.62
CA GLU A 281 4.82 -37.28 33.46
C GLU A 281 5.32 -37.52 32.04
N MET A 282 4.98 -38.67 31.45
CA MET A 282 5.38 -38.98 30.07
C MET A 282 4.73 -38.03 29.07
N LYS A 283 3.45 -37.68 29.27
CA LYS A 283 2.77 -36.66 28.45
C LYS A 283 3.51 -35.32 28.47
N LYS A 284 3.99 -34.88 29.63
CA LYS A 284 4.77 -33.63 29.77
C LYS A 284 6.16 -33.71 29.15
N LYS A 285 6.79 -34.89 29.11
CA LYS A 285 8.06 -35.10 28.41
C LYS A 285 7.89 -34.98 26.90
N ILE A 286 6.82 -35.55 26.35
CA ILE A 286 6.53 -35.54 24.91
C ILE A 286 5.99 -34.18 24.45
N CYS A 287 5.10 -33.55 25.22
CA CYS A 287 4.50 -32.25 24.89
C CYS A 287 4.57 -31.27 26.08
N PRO A 288 5.73 -30.69 26.38
CA PRO A 288 5.89 -29.74 27.48
C PRO A 288 5.12 -28.42 27.24
N PRO A 289 4.81 -27.66 28.31
CA PRO A 289 5.05 -27.96 29.73
C PRO A 289 3.90 -28.74 30.39
N PHE A 290 2.73 -28.79 29.76
CA PHE A 290 1.50 -29.30 30.38
C PHE A 290 1.11 -30.72 29.95
N GLY A 291 1.70 -31.26 28.88
CA GLY A 291 1.38 -32.59 28.36
C GLY A 291 0.08 -32.67 27.55
N ASP A 292 -0.41 -31.54 27.07
CA ASP A 292 -1.65 -31.44 26.31
C ASP A 292 -1.43 -30.66 25.00
N PRO A 293 -1.36 -31.35 23.84
CA PRO A 293 -1.20 -30.70 22.54
C PRO A 293 -2.49 -29.99 22.08
N PHE A 294 -3.63 -30.29 22.71
CA PHE A 294 -4.97 -29.83 22.28
C PHE A 294 -5.50 -28.60 23.01
N ARG A 295 -4.80 -28.15 24.07
CA ARG A 295 -5.25 -27.11 25.01
C ARG A 295 -5.77 -25.80 24.40
N ASN A 296 -5.26 -25.40 23.24
CA ASN A 296 -5.61 -24.14 22.57
C ASN A 296 -6.38 -24.35 21.25
N ILE A 297 -7.03 -25.50 21.08
CA ILE A 297 -7.76 -25.81 19.86
C ILE A 297 -9.25 -25.54 20.06
N ASN A 298 -9.81 -24.71 19.18
CA ASN A 298 -11.25 -24.56 19.11
C ASN A 298 -11.85 -25.67 18.24
N PHE A 299 -12.34 -26.73 18.89
CA PHE A 299 -12.99 -27.83 18.19
C PHE A 299 -14.28 -27.41 17.48
N SER A 300 -15.03 -26.43 18.01
CA SER A 300 -16.22 -25.93 17.32
C SER A 300 -15.84 -25.29 15.98
N TYR A 301 -14.77 -24.51 15.96
CA TYR A 301 -14.21 -23.93 14.73
C TYR A 301 -13.74 -25.01 13.75
N LEU A 302 -13.06 -26.07 14.21
CA LEU A 302 -12.62 -27.18 13.35
C LEU A 302 -13.80 -27.86 12.62
N HIS A 303 -14.97 -27.95 13.28
CA HIS A 303 -16.17 -28.57 12.70
C HIS A 303 -17.02 -27.61 11.86
N SER A 304 -16.88 -26.30 12.02
CA SER A 304 -17.65 -25.29 11.29
C SER A 304 -16.89 -24.67 10.11
N GLU A 305 -15.56 -24.64 10.15
CA GLU A 305 -14.73 -24.06 9.08
C GLU A 305 -14.86 -24.89 7.79
N GLU A 306 -15.14 -24.23 6.68
CA GLU A 306 -15.37 -24.87 5.38
C GLU A 306 -14.07 -24.97 4.56
N ASN A 307 -13.13 -24.04 4.77
CA ASN A 307 -11.88 -24.03 4.04
C ASN A 307 -10.92 -25.13 4.54
N ASN A 308 -10.60 -26.09 3.67
CA ASN A 308 -9.74 -27.23 4.00
C ASN A 308 -8.32 -26.80 4.42
N GLU A 309 -7.78 -25.73 3.85
CA GLU A 309 -6.43 -25.25 4.17
C GLU A 309 -6.38 -24.62 5.57
N ASN A 310 -7.45 -23.94 5.99
CA ASN A 310 -7.56 -23.45 7.37
C ASN A 310 -7.64 -24.61 8.37
N VAL A 311 -8.40 -25.65 8.05
CA VAL A 311 -8.46 -26.88 8.86
C VAL A 311 -7.07 -27.53 8.94
N LYS A 312 -6.36 -27.70 7.81
CA LYS A 312 -4.99 -28.22 7.77
C LYS A 312 -4.04 -27.43 8.66
N LYS A 313 -4.09 -26.09 8.65
CA LYS A 313 -3.25 -25.25 9.53
C LYS A 313 -3.48 -25.52 11.00
N VAL A 314 -4.74 -25.67 11.42
CA VAL A 314 -5.08 -25.98 12.80
C VAL A 314 -4.52 -27.35 13.18
N VAL A 315 -4.73 -28.37 12.33
CA VAL A 315 -4.23 -29.73 12.57
C VAL A 315 -2.70 -29.76 12.61
N LEU A 316 -2.01 -29.12 11.67
CA LEU A 316 -0.53 -29.03 11.65
C LEU A 316 0.04 -28.47 12.94
N THR A 317 -0.63 -27.48 13.53
CA THR A 317 -0.20 -26.88 14.81
C THR A 317 -0.21 -27.90 15.97
N ILE A 318 -1.08 -28.91 15.90
CA ILE A 318 -1.11 -30.03 16.86
C ILE A 318 0.06 -30.97 16.61
N LEU A 319 0.25 -31.36 15.35
CA LEU A 319 1.25 -32.34 14.96
C LEU A 319 2.67 -31.82 15.22
N GLU A 320 2.94 -30.57 14.85
CA GLU A 320 4.21 -29.89 15.11
C GLU A 320 4.52 -29.84 16.61
N LYS A 321 3.53 -29.60 17.46
CA LYS A 321 3.73 -29.65 18.91
C LYS A 321 4.17 -31.04 19.36
N LEU A 322 3.46 -32.07 18.91
CA LEU A 322 3.78 -33.46 19.29
C LEU A 322 5.16 -33.91 18.82
N VAL A 323 5.55 -33.55 17.59
CA VAL A 323 6.82 -34.01 16.99
C VAL A 323 7.99 -33.17 17.47
N ASN A 324 7.85 -31.84 17.56
CA ASN A 324 9.00 -30.95 17.68
C ASN A 324 9.33 -30.54 19.12
N THR A 325 8.38 -30.63 20.07
CA THR A 325 8.53 -30.02 21.41
C THR A 325 9.02 -30.96 22.50
N GLY A 326 9.15 -32.26 22.23
CA GLY A 326 9.65 -33.23 23.21
C GLY A 326 11.00 -32.84 23.83
N VAL A 327 11.17 -33.13 25.11
CA VAL A 327 12.34 -32.71 25.91
C VAL A 327 13.67 -33.32 25.45
N ASP A 328 13.61 -34.50 24.83
CA ASP A 328 14.74 -35.25 24.28
C ASP A 328 14.34 -35.94 22.97
N LYS A 329 15.31 -36.58 22.30
CA LYS A 329 15.09 -37.26 21.01
C LYS A 329 14.07 -38.40 21.14
N ASP A 330 14.11 -39.17 22.22
CA ASP A 330 13.21 -40.30 22.43
C ASP A 330 11.76 -39.84 22.61
N SER A 331 11.55 -38.76 23.37
CA SER A 331 10.24 -38.14 23.56
C SER A 331 9.67 -37.58 22.25
N LYS A 332 10.52 -36.95 21.41
CA LYS A 332 10.11 -36.50 20.07
C LYS A 332 9.76 -37.68 19.15
N THR A 333 10.53 -38.76 19.24
CA THR A 333 10.29 -39.98 18.47
C THR A 333 8.96 -40.63 18.87
N LEU A 334 8.64 -40.68 20.17
CA LEU A 334 7.32 -41.11 20.66
C LEU A 334 6.19 -40.22 20.12
N GLY A 335 6.38 -38.89 20.13
CA GLY A 335 5.44 -37.95 19.53
C GLY A 335 5.18 -38.23 18.05
N ALA A 336 6.24 -38.48 17.27
CA ALA A 336 6.15 -38.88 15.87
C ALA A 336 5.39 -40.21 15.68
N TYR A 337 5.63 -41.21 16.53
CA TYR A 337 4.89 -42.48 16.49
C TYR A 337 3.39 -42.31 16.70
N TYR A 338 2.97 -41.47 17.65
CA TYR A 338 1.54 -41.22 17.87
C TYR A 338 0.89 -40.48 16.69
N VAL A 339 1.59 -39.50 16.11
CA VAL A 339 1.13 -38.79 14.92
C VAL A 339 0.99 -39.74 13.73
N LEU A 340 2.02 -40.53 13.43
CA LEU A 340 1.98 -41.50 12.33
C LEU A 340 0.95 -42.61 12.59
N GLY A 341 0.81 -43.07 13.83
CA GLY A 341 -0.18 -44.09 14.19
C GLY A 341 -1.59 -43.59 13.91
N ALA A 342 -1.95 -42.42 14.43
CA ALA A 342 -3.25 -41.83 14.12
C ALA A 342 -3.45 -41.55 12.62
N LEU A 343 -2.38 -41.19 11.88
CA LEU A 343 -2.44 -40.95 10.44
C LEU A 343 -2.77 -42.24 9.66
N THR A 344 -2.26 -43.40 10.10
CA THR A 344 -2.57 -44.70 9.46
C THR A 344 -4.05 -45.07 9.57
N LEU A 345 -4.80 -44.53 10.54
CA LEU A 345 -6.26 -44.81 10.69
C LEU A 345 -7.15 -44.02 9.72
N VAL A 346 -6.57 -43.04 9.01
CA VAL A 346 -7.29 -42.14 8.11
C VAL A 346 -6.71 -42.08 6.69
N SER A 347 -5.51 -42.62 6.48
CA SER A 347 -4.81 -42.66 5.18
C SER A 347 -4.43 -44.09 4.82
N GLU A 348 -5.06 -44.63 3.77
CA GLU A 348 -4.80 -45.99 3.29
C GLU A 348 -3.35 -46.18 2.83
N ASN A 349 -2.76 -45.15 2.20
CA ASN A 349 -1.37 -45.16 1.77
C ASN A 349 -0.41 -45.23 2.97
N ALA A 350 -0.71 -44.48 4.04
CA ALA A 350 0.06 -44.56 5.28
C ALA A 350 -0.09 -45.93 5.94
N ALA A 351 -1.30 -46.48 6.02
CA ALA A 351 -1.57 -47.80 6.61
C ALA A 351 -0.84 -48.93 5.89
N SER A 352 -0.80 -48.88 4.56
CA SER A 352 -0.11 -49.87 3.73
C SER A 352 1.40 -49.76 3.84
N SER A 353 1.92 -48.54 4.03
CA SER A 353 3.35 -48.27 4.16
C SER A 353 3.88 -48.55 5.56
N LEU A 354 3.03 -48.44 6.60
CA LEU A 354 3.37 -48.69 8.01
C LEU A 354 2.39 -49.70 8.67
N PRO A 355 2.31 -50.97 8.20
CA PRO A 355 1.29 -51.91 8.66
C PRO A 355 1.40 -52.25 10.16
N TRP A 356 2.61 -52.33 10.70
CA TRP A 356 2.83 -52.61 12.13
C TRP A 356 2.25 -51.50 13.01
N LEU A 357 2.36 -50.25 12.56
CA LEU A 357 1.90 -49.10 13.31
C LEU A 357 0.39 -49.04 13.25
N PHE A 358 -0.19 -49.25 12.06
CA PHE A 358 -1.62 -49.42 11.89
C PHE A 358 -2.17 -50.51 12.80
N GLN A 359 -1.59 -51.70 12.81
CA GLN A 359 -2.03 -52.81 13.67
C GLN A 359 -2.00 -52.42 15.16
N SER A 360 -0.96 -51.71 15.61
CA SER A 360 -0.81 -51.30 17.01
C SER A 360 -1.89 -50.31 17.49
N VAL A 361 -2.47 -49.54 16.58
CA VAL A 361 -3.51 -48.54 16.87
C VAL A 361 -4.84 -48.81 16.19
N SER A 362 -4.99 -49.92 15.47
CA SER A 362 -6.28 -50.34 14.93
C SER A 362 -7.19 -50.83 16.06
N HIS A 363 -8.49 -50.62 15.91
CA HIS A 363 -9.52 -51.19 16.77
C HIS A 363 -10.65 -51.68 15.86
N PHE A 364 -11.18 -52.88 16.15
CA PHE A 364 -12.26 -53.52 15.40
C PHE A 364 -13.62 -53.17 15.99
#